data_AF-A0A9D6YYD0-F1
#
_entry.id   AF-A0A9D6YYD0-F1
#
_cell.length_a   1.000
_cell.length_b   1.000
_cell.length_c   1.000
_cell.angle_alpha   90.00
_cell.angle_beta   90.00
_cell.angle_gamma   90.00
#
_symmetry.space_group_name_H-M   'P 1'
#
loop_
_entity.id
_entity.type
_entity.pdbx_description
1 polymer ?
#
loop_
_entity_poly.entity_id
_entity_poly.type
_entity_poly.pdbx_seq_one_letter_code
_entity_poly.pdbx_strand_id
1 'polypeptide(L)'
;MGNIQVALSDAAKADALRALLARSTPVPVVCVDTPDYDGASVVVLDGERFGESAGSLPHPERVVLITRNDAGHLSAAWDAGVSSVLSDQDPLNTVVLAVLAACLRSGAAWPKSAGGRNAQGRPEP
;
A
#
# COMPACT_ATOMS: atom_id res chain seq x y z
N MET A 1 -1.58 6.57 14.54
CA MET A 1 -2.27 6.35 13.25
C MET A 1 -1.21 6.50 12.18
N GLY A 2 -0.95 5.45 11.39
CA GLY A 2 0.13 5.48 10.39
C GLY A 2 -0.32 6.11 9.07
N ASN A 3 0.62 6.25 8.15
CA ASN A 3 0.41 6.74 6.79
C ASN A 3 0.78 5.66 5.76
N ILE A 4 0.36 5.86 4.51
CA ILE A 4 0.86 5.10 3.37
C ILE A 4 2.06 5.86 2.83
N GLN A 5 3.21 5.20 2.76
CA GLN A 5 4.44 5.78 2.23
C GLN A 5 4.73 5.20 0.86
N VAL A 6 4.91 6.07 -0.13
CA VAL A 6 5.24 5.71 -1.51
C VAL A 6 6.69 6.09 -1.76
N ALA A 7 7.56 5.10 -1.89
CA ALA A 7 8.98 5.26 -2.19
C ALA A 7 9.29 4.54 -3.50
N LEU A 8 9.05 5.23 -4.61
CA LEU A 8 9.40 4.75 -5.95
C LEU A 8 10.52 5.62 -6.53
N SER A 9 11.34 5.04 -7.38
CA SER A 9 12.44 5.68 -8.10
C SER A 9 11.92 6.57 -9.24
N ASP A 10 10.76 6.23 -9.82
CA ASP A 10 10.05 7.09 -10.77
C ASP A 10 9.10 8.05 -10.03
N ALA A 11 9.49 9.33 -9.98
CA ALA A 11 8.73 10.37 -9.30
C ALA A 11 7.34 10.61 -9.94
N ALA A 12 7.21 10.48 -11.25
CA ALA A 12 5.93 10.67 -11.93
C ALA A 12 4.96 9.54 -11.60
N LYS A 13 5.45 8.30 -11.54
CA LYS A 13 4.68 7.13 -11.08
C LYS A 13 4.30 7.27 -9.60
N ALA A 14 5.22 7.74 -8.76
CA ALA A 14 4.97 7.97 -7.33
C ALA A 14 3.84 8.99 -7.11
N ASP A 15 3.89 10.15 -7.80
CA ASP A 15 2.86 11.18 -7.67
C ASP A 15 1.51 10.71 -8.22
N ALA A 16 1.50 10.00 -9.35
CA ALA A 16 0.28 9.42 -9.90
C ALA A 16 -0.36 8.42 -8.91
N LEU A 17 0.45 7.54 -8.30
CA LEU A 17 -0.02 6.57 -7.32
C LEU A 17 -0.54 7.27 -6.06
N ARG A 18 0.20 8.27 -5.55
CA ARG A 18 -0.22 9.08 -4.40
C ARG A 18 -1.56 9.75 -4.66
N ALA A 19 -1.74 10.36 -5.83
CA ALA A 19 -2.98 11.03 -6.19
C ALA A 19 -4.18 10.07 -6.26
N LEU A 20 -3.98 8.85 -6.79
CA LEU A 20 -5.02 7.84 -6.80
C LEU A 20 -5.34 7.34 -5.39
N LEU A 21 -4.33 7.00 -4.60
CA LEU A 21 -4.50 6.51 -3.23
C LEU A 21 -5.20 7.55 -2.34
N ALA A 22 -4.80 8.82 -2.42
CA ALA A 22 -5.42 9.91 -1.65
C ALA A 22 -6.91 10.10 -1.95
N ARG A 23 -7.38 9.65 -3.12
CA ARG A 23 -8.81 9.65 -3.48
C ARG A 23 -9.53 8.37 -3.06
N SER A 24 -8.80 7.27 -2.88
CA SER A 24 -9.34 5.94 -2.61
C SER A 24 -9.36 5.56 -1.13
N THR A 25 -8.58 6.25 -0.29
CA THR A 25 -8.51 5.98 1.15
C THR A 25 -8.38 7.27 1.96
N PRO A 26 -8.95 7.30 3.17
CA PRO A 26 -8.76 8.40 4.13
C PRO A 26 -7.41 8.32 4.86
N VAL A 27 -6.64 7.24 4.69
CA VAL A 27 -5.29 7.12 5.24
C VAL A 27 -4.37 8.12 4.53
N PRO A 28 -3.61 8.97 5.23
CA PRO A 28 -2.69 9.93 4.61
C PRO A 28 -1.68 9.21 3.71
N VAL A 29 -1.43 9.77 2.53
CA VAL A 29 -0.48 9.22 1.55
C VAL A 29 0.63 10.22 1.31
N VAL A 30 1.88 9.79 1.51
CA VAL A 30 3.07 10.63 1.36
C VAL A 30 4.06 9.97 0.42
N CYS A 31 4.69 10.75 -0.46
CA CYS A 31 5.87 10.31 -1.20
C CYS A 31 7.10 10.58 -0.33
N VAL A 32 7.98 9.60 -0.20
CA VAL A 32 9.20 9.70 0.62
C VAL A 32 10.37 9.04 -0.10
N ASP A 33 11.58 9.56 0.11
CA ASP A 33 12.80 8.92 -0.39
C ASP A 33 13.22 7.74 0.49
N THR A 34 13.09 7.88 1.80
CA THR A 34 13.44 6.83 2.78
C THR A 34 12.21 6.51 3.64
N PRO A 35 11.67 5.28 3.55
CA PRO A 35 10.52 4.88 4.35
C PRO A 35 10.83 4.80 5.85
N ASP A 36 9.90 5.30 6.66
CA ASP A 36 9.80 5.01 8.10
C ASP A 36 8.83 3.84 8.30
N TYR A 37 9.38 2.63 8.41
CA TYR A 37 8.59 1.40 8.53
C TYR A 37 7.84 1.26 9.86
N ASP A 38 8.34 1.88 10.93
CA ASP A 38 7.70 1.87 12.25
C ASP A 38 6.45 2.77 12.25
N GLY A 39 6.54 3.93 11.59
CA GLY A 39 5.45 4.89 11.44
C GLY A 39 4.45 4.57 10.33
N ALA A 40 4.83 3.76 9.35
CA ALA A 40 4.00 3.43 8.19
C ALA A 40 2.93 2.36 8.49
N SER A 41 1.73 2.59 7.97
CA SER A 41 0.70 1.55 7.88
C SER A 41 0.93 0.62 6.68
N VAL A 42 1.44 1.16 5.58
CA VAL A 42 1.86 0.43 4.37
C VAL A 42 3.03 1.18 3.74
N VAL A 43 4.02 0.45 3.24
CA VAL A 43 5.12 1.00 2.44
C VAL A 43 5.05 0.42 1.03
N VAL A 44 5.07 1.28 0.02
CA VAL A 44 5.12 0.90 -1.39
C VAL A 44 6.53 1.14 -1.91
N LEU A 45 7.15 0.09 -2.46
CA LEU A 45 8.51 0.13 -3.00
C LEU A 45 8.50 -0.30 -4.47
N ASP A 46 9.47 0.17 -5.24
CA ASP A 46 9.86 -0.50 -6.48
C ASP A 46 11.10 -1.39 -6.31
N GLY A 47 11.42 -2.18 -7.33
CA GLY A 47 12.57 -3.09 -7.32
C GLY A 47 13.90 -2.41 -7.00
N GLU A 48 14.12 -1.17 -7.47
CA GLU A 48 15.35 -0.41 -7.19
C GLU A 48 15.43 -0.03 -5.70
N ARG A 49 14.37 0.58 -5.14
CA ARG A 49 14.33 0.93 -3.70
C ARG A 49 14.34 -0.29 -2.79
N PHE A 50 13.78 -1.40 -3.26
CA PHE A 50 13.84 -2.67 -2.54
C PHE A 50 15.26 -3.25 -2.51
N GLY A 51 16.01 -3.18 -3.62
CA GLY A 51 17.41 -3.58 -3.67
C GLY A 51 18.31 -2.79 -2.72
N GLU A 52 18.06 -1.49 -2.56
CA GLU A 52 18.77 -0.62 -1.61
C GLU A 52 18.47 -0.97 -0.13
N SER A 53 17.32 -1.59 0.13
CA SER A 53 16.83 -1.92 1.48
C SER A 53 16.96 -3.42 1.83
N ALA A 54 17.50 -4.25 0.93
CA ALA A 54 17.60 -5.70 1.05
C ALA A 54 18.63 -6.13 2.12
N GLY A 55 18.23 -6.01 3.39
CA GLY A 55 18.93 -6.56 4.55
C GLY A 55 17.95 -7.16 5.55
N SER A 56 17.03 -6.35 6.07
CA SER A 56 15.93 -6.79 6.95
C SER A 56 14.79 -5.79 6.90
N LEU A 57 13.69 -6.17 6.25
CA LEU A 57 12.45 -5.40 6.33
C LEU A 57 11.80 -5.69 7.70
N PRO A 58 11.57 -4.68 8.55
CA PRO A 58 11.04 -4.91 9.90
C PRO A 58 9.57 -5.38 9.89
N HIS A 59 8.80 -4.98 8.88
CA HIS A 59 7.37 -5.31 8.71
C HIS A 59 7.05 -5.68 7.25
N PRO A 60 7.56 -6.81 6.74
CA PRO A 60 7.43 -7.16 5.33
C PRO A 60 5.97 -7.45 4.92
N GLU A 61 5.08 -7.77 5.87
CA GLU A 61 3.64 -7.92 5.64
C GLU A 61 2.93 -6.62 5.28
N ARG A 62 3.54 -5.47 5.61
CA ARG A 62 3.06 -4.12 5.27
C ARG A 62 3.69 -3.56 4.00
N VAL A 63 4.58 -4.31 3.36
CA VAL A 63 5.26 -3.89 2.15
C VAL A 63 4.46 -4.35 0.93
N VAL A 64 4.27 -3.41 0.00
CA VAL A 64 3.77 -3.67 -1.35
C VAL A 64 4.92 -3.38 -2.32
N LEU A 65 5.44 -4.42 -2.96
CA LEU A 65 6.56 -4.32 -3.87
C LEU A 65 6.08 -4.31 -5.32
N ILE A 66 6.56 -3.35 -6.12
CA ILE A 66 6.36 -3.27 -7.56
C ILE A 66 7.69 -3.61 -8.23
N THR A 67 7.81 -4.78 -8.83
CA THR A 67 9.07 -5.25 -9.39
C THR A 67 8.85 -5.96 -10.71
N ARG A 68 9.94 -6.31 -11.40
CA ARG A 68 9.85 -7.09 -12.64
C ARG A 68 9.32 -8.49 -12.34
N ASN A 69 8.45 -8.98 -13.22
CA ASN A 69 7.89 -10.32 -13.10
C ASN A 69 8.84 -11.39 -13.65
N ASP A 70 10.03 -11.52 -13.06
CA ASP A 70 10.98 -12.59 -13.34
C ASP A 70 11.39 -13.33 -12.06
N ALA A 71 11.86 -14.56 -12.24
CA ALA A 71 12.11 -15.48 -11.14
C ALA A 71 13.10 -14.93 -10.11
N GLY A 72 14.08 -14.12 -10.51
CA GLY A 72 15.08 -13.56 -9.61
C GLY A 72 14.48 -12.54 -8.65
N HIS A 73 13.72 -11.58 -9.20
CA HIS A 73 13.09 -10.54 -8.39
C HIS A 73 11.98 -11.09 -7.50
N LEU A 74 11.19 -12.05 -7.98
CA LEU A 74 10.15 -12.69 -7.18
C LEU A 74 10.73 -13.51 -6.03
N SER A 75 11.80 -14.30 -6.29
CA SER A 75 12.48 -15.05 -5.23
C SER A 75 12.99 -14.12 -4.14
N ALA A 76 13.70 -13.05 -4.51
CA ALA A 76 14.25 -12.10 -3.54
C ALA A 76 13.15 -11.43 -2.68
N ALA A 77 12.00 -11.11 -3.28
CA ALA A 77 10.87 -10.54 -2.56
C ALA A 77 10.31 -11.51 -1.51
N TRP A 78 10.12 -12.78 -1.89
CA TRP A 78 9.60 -13.81 -0.98
C TRP A 78 10.61 -14.20 0.10
N ASP A 79 11.90 -14.26 -0.23
CA ASP A 79 12.97 -14.51 0.73
C ASP A 79 13.04 -13.39 1.79
N ALA A 80 12.70 -12.16 1.42
CA ALA A 80 12.55 -11.03 2.33
C ALA A 80 11.20 -11.00 3.10
N GLY A 81 10.33 -11.99 2.87
CA GLY A 81 9.02 -12.11 3.53
C GLY A 81 7.90 -11.25 2.95
N VAL A 82 8.12 -10.60 1.80
CA VAL A 82 7.11 -9.73 1.18
C VAL A 82 6.00 -10.57 0.58
N SER A 83 4.77 -10.38 1.08
CA SER A 83 3.58 -11.14 0.64
C SER A 83 2.80 -10.48 -0.50
N SER A 84 3.05 -9.20 -0.77
CA SER A 84 2.33 -8.43 -1.78
C SER A 84 3.31 -7.92 -2.84
N VAL A 85 3.46 -8.69 -3.91
CA VAL A 85 4.36 -8.39 -5.03
C VAL A 85 3.54 -8.19 -6.30
N LEU A 86 3.78 -7.09 -7.00
CA LEU A 86 3.13 -6.73 -8.26
C LEU A 86 4.18 -6.54 -9.36
N SER A 87 3.74 -6.75 -10.59
CA SER A 87 4.53 -6.47 -11.78
C SER A 87 4.62 -4.97 -12.03
N ASP A 88 5.77 -4.49 -12.53
CA ASP A 88 5.91 -3.12 -13.02
C ASP A 88 4.99 -2.78 -14.21
N GLN A 89 4.52 -3.82 -14.92
CA GLN A 89 3.54 -3.75 -16.00
C GLN A 89 2.08 -3.73 -15.50
N ASP A 90 1.84 -3.97 -14.22
CA ASP A 90 0.48 -3.93 -13.69
C ASP A 90 -0.08 -2.50 -13.75
N PRO A 91 -1.36 -2.35 -14.12
CA PRO A 91 -1.98 -1.04 -14.14
C PRO A 91 -2.03 -0.46 -12.72
N LEU A 92 -1.93 0.86 -12.63
CA LEU A 92 -1.83 1.56 -11.34
C LEU A 92 -3.02 1.29 -10.40
N ASN A 93 -4.20 0.99 -10.97
CA ASN A 93 -5.37 0.58 -10.19
C ASN A 93 -5.16 -0.76 -9.46
N THR A 94 -4.43 -1.71 -10.03
CA THR A 94 -4.09 -2.97 -9.35
C THR A 94 -3.17 -2.69 -8.17
N VAL A 95 -2.20 -1.79 -8.32
CA VAL A 95 -1.32 -1.34 -7.23
C VAL A 95 -2.15 -0.71 -6.11
N VAL A 96 -3.10 0.18 -6.46
CA VAL A 96 -4.03 0.77 -5.48
C VAL A 96 -4.77 -0.32 -4.70
N LEU A 97 -5.36 -1.31 -5.39
CA LEU A 97 -6.08 -2.39 -4.72
C LEU A 97 -5.18 -3.20 -3.77
N ALA A 98 -3.95 -3.49 -4.17
CA ALA A 98 -3.00 -4.19 -3.32
C ALA A 98 -2.62 -3.39 -2.07
N VAL A 99 -2.40 -2.07 -2.22
CA VAL A 99 -2.13 -1.16 -1.10
C VAL A 99 -3.30 -1.09 -0.13
N LEU A 100 -4.53 -0.97 -0.63
CA LEU A 100 -5.73 -0.97 0.23
C LEU A 100 -5.88 -2.32 0.95
N ALA A 101 -5.64 -3.44 0.26
CA ALA A 101 -5.65 -4.76 0.88
C ALA A 101 -4.58 -4.88 1.98
N ALA A 102 -3.38 -4.32 1.76
CA ALA A 102 -2.33 -4.25 2.77
C ALA A 102 -2.73 -3.40 3.98
N CYS A 103 -3.39 -2.26 3.76
CA CYS A 103 -3.91 -1.42 4.85
C CYS A 103 -4.91 -2.18 5.73
N LEU A 104 -5.79 -2.98 5.11
CA LEU A 104 -6.76 -3.80 5.84
C LEU A 104 -6.06 -4.88 6.68
N ARG A 105 -4.98 -5.49 6.17
CA ARG A 105 -4.18 -6.48 6.92
C ARG A 105 -3.40 -5.86 8.07
N SER A 106 -2.86 -4.64 7.90
CA SER A 106 -2.10 -3.95 8.94
C SER A 106 -2.95 -3.38 10.06
N GLY A 107 -4.28 -3.52 9.99
CA GLY A 107 -5.22 -2.99 10.96
C GLY A 107 -5.30 -1.47 10.92
N ALA A 108 -4.88 -0.83 9.81
CA ALA A 108 -5.10 0.59 9.60
C ALA A 108 -6.61 0.83 9.69
N ALA A 109 -7.03 1.73 10.59
CA ALA A 109 -8.43 1.99 10.86
C ALA A 109 -9.08 2.59 9.60
N TRP A 110 -9.62 1.70 8.74
CA TRP A 110 -10.57 2.10 7.73
C TRP A 110 -11.76 2.66 8.49
N PRO A 111 -12.18 3.93 8.28
CA PRO A 111 -13.41 4.40 8.88
C PRO A 111 -14.51 3.47 8.37
N LYS A 112 -15.06 2.69 9.29
CA LYS A 112 -16.26 1.88 9.07
C LYS A 112 -17.26 2.78 8.35
N SER A 113 -17.52 2.52 7.08
CA SER A 113 -18.47 3.31 6.29
C SER A 113 -19.72 3.52 7.13
N ALA A 114 -19.97 4.77 7.51
CA ALA A 114 -21.21 5.18 8.14
C ALA A 114 -22.33 5.00 7.10
N GLY A 115 -22.83 3.78 7.01
CA GLY A 115 -23.75 3.34 5.97
C GLY A 115 -24.69 2.24 6.44
N GLY A 116 -24.91 2.13 7.75
CA GLY A 116 -26.04 1.37 8.30
C GLY A 116 -27.30 2.23 8.27
N ARG A 117 -27.87 2.49 7.08
CA ARG A 117 -29.28 2.89 6.99
C ARG A 117 -30.13 1.64 7.16
N ASN A 118 -30.35 1.25 8.41
CA ASN A 118 -31.48 0.37 8.73
C ASN A 118 -32.68 1.28 8.99
N ALA A 119 -33.69 1.11 8.14
CA ALA A 119 -34.99 1.70 8.27
C ALA A 119 -35.68 1.23 9.56
N GLN A 120 -36.17 2.18 10.35
CA GLN A 120 -37.29 2.03 11.27
C GLN A 120 -37.93 3.43 11.29
N GLY A 121 -39.13 3.71 10.81
CA GLY A 121 -40.31 2.88 10.68
C GLY A 121 -41.44 3.61 11.40
N ARG A 122 -42.13 4.49 10.65
CA ARG A 122 -43.48 5.05 10.86
C ARG A 122 -43.73 6.07 12.01
N PRO A 123 -44.33 7.24 11.73
CA PRO A 123 -45.03 8.03 12.73
C PRO A 123 -46.49 7.54 12.86
N GLU A 124 -46.97 7.35 14.08
CA GLU A 124 -48.41 7.21 14.39
C GLU A 124 -48.92 8.53 14.99
N PRO A 125 -50.08 9.05 14.54
CA PRO A 125 -50.89 9.98 15.31
C PRO A 125 -51.84 9.26 16.28
#